data_AF-A0A6N2MHW8-F1
#
_entry.id   AF-A0A6N2MHW8-F1
#
_cell.length_a   1.000
_cell.length_b   1.000
_cell.length_c   1.000
_cell.angle_alpha   90.00
_cell.angle_beta   90.00
_cell.angle_gamma   90.00
#
_symmetry.space_group_name_H-M   'P 1'
#
loop_
_entity.id
_entity.type
_entity.pdbx_description
1 polymer ?
#
loop_
_entity_poly.entity_id
_entity_poly.type
_entity_poly.pdbx_seq_one_letter_code
_entity_poly.pdbx_strand_id
1 'polypeptide(L)'
;MSISITIHFLNYIFSFDQSRVVQLANGERSYHIFYQLCAGAPSTLRDRLNLKMAGEYKYLNQSECLVISGVDDGMKFHKLEEALDIVQIRKEDQEQAFAMLAAVLWLGNISFQVVDNENHVEALADEAVNSAARLINCSAQDLILALSTHKIQAGKDSY
;
A
#
# COMPACT_ATOMS: atom_id res chain seq x y z
N MET A 1 7.96 -19.19 -27.21
CA MET A 1 8.00 -19.16 -25.72
C MET A 1 7.75 -17.77 -25.13
N SER A 2 8.26 -16.66 -25.74
CA SER A 2 8.03 -15.30 -25.21
C SER A 2 6.59 -14.81 -25.19
N ILE A 3 5.79 -15.07 -26.23
CA ILE A 3 4.41 -14.53 -26.33
C ILE A 3 3.51 -15.11 -25.23
N SER A 4 3.69 -16.39 -24.88
CA SER A 4 2.91 -17.03 -23.82
C SER A 4 3.23 -16.46 -22.43
N ILE A 5 4.49 -16.10 -22.18
CA ILE A 5 4.92 -15.47 -20.93
C ILE A 5 4.36 -14.04 -20.86
N THR A 6 4.42 -13.28 -21.95
CA THR A 6 3.83 -11.93 -22.02
C THR A 6 2.32 -11.95 -21.79
N ILE A 7 1.60 -12.91 -22.36
CA ILE A 7 0.13 -13.04 -22.16
C ILE A 7 -0.21 -13.47 -20.73
N HIS A 8 0.55 -14.37 -20.11
CA HIS A 8 0.38 -14.71 -18.70
C HIS A 8 0.65 -13.53 -17.77
N PHE A 9 1.70 -12.75 -18.07
CA PHE A 9 2.04 -11.57 -17.28
C PHE A 9 0.98 -10.47 -17.42
N LEU A 10 0.47 -10.24 -18.63
CA LEU A 10 -0.64 -9.31 -18.89
C LEU A 10 -1.94 -9.75 -18.21
N ASN A 11 -2.28 -11.04 -18.23
CA ASN A 11 -3.44 -11.56 -17.49
C ASN A 11 -3.29 -11.43 -15.98
N TYR A 12 -2.08 -11.58 -15.44
CA TYR A 12 -1.81 -11.40 -14.01
C TYR A 12 -1.95 -9.92 -13.59
N ILE A 13 -1.47 -8.99 -14.41
CA ILE A 13 -1.68 -7.55 -14.22
C ILE A 13 -3.17 -7.20 -14.35
N PHE A 14 -3.89 -7.78 -15.31
CA PHE A 14 -5.31 -7.51 -15.54
C PHE A 14 -6.21 -8.10 -14.44
N SER A 15 -5.75 -9.14 -13.74
CA SER A 15 -6.44 -9.74 -12.58
C SER A 15 -6.07 -9.08 -11.25
N PHE A 16 -5.20 -8.06 -11.27
CA PHE A 16 -4.91 -7.23 -10.09
C PHE A 16 -6.09 -6.30 -9.88
N ASP A 17 -7.10 -6.78 -9.17
CA ASP A 17 -8.22 -5.95 -8.75
C ASP A 17 -7.71 -4.94 -7.72
N GLN A 18 -7.48 -3.71 -8.19
CA GLN A 18 -7.04 -2.58 -7.38
C GLN A 18 -8.09 -2.22 -6.30
N SER A 19 -9.36 -2.58 -6.52
CA SER A 19 -10.45 -2.31 -5.58
C SER A 19 -10.29 -3.10 -4.28
N ARG A 20 -9.73 -4.32 -4.34
CA ARG A 20 -9.48 -5.20 -3.17
C ARG A 20 -8.44 -4.66 -2.19
N VAL A 21 -7.68 -3.62 -2.57
CA VAL A 21 -6.78 -2.91 -1.65
C VAL A 21 -7.55 -1.88 -0.82
N VAL A 22 -8.56 -1.25 -1.40
CA VAL A 22 -9.21 -0.04 -0.85
C VAL A 22 -10.59 -0.36 -0.25
N GLN A 23 -11.27 -1.38 -0.78
CA GLN A 23 -12.63 -1.77 -0.43
C GLN A 23 -12.68 -3.28 -0.23
N LEU A 24 -13.07 -3.70 0.98
CA LEU A 24 -13.28 -5.10 1.30
C LEU A 24 -14.76 -5.41 1.40
N ALA A 25 -15.20 -6.49 0.74
CA ALA A 25 -16.49 -7.07 1.02
C ALA A 25 -16.50 -7.68 2.43
N ASN A 26 -17.68 -7.72 3.06
CA ASN A 26 -17.81 -8.25 4.41
C ASN A 26 -17.33 -9.71 4.47
N GLY A 27 -16.43 -10.03 5.40
CA GLY A 27 -15.80 -11.35 5.51
C GLY A 27 -14.61 -11.63 4.59
N GLU A 28 -14.24 -10.71 3.69
CA GLU A 28 -13.08 -10.87 2.81
C GLU A 28 -11.83 -10.16 3.32
N ARG A 29 -10.65 -10.75 3.08
CA ARG A 29 -9.36 -10.09 3.34
C ARG A 29 -8.86 -9.36 2.10
N SER A 30 -8.04 -8.33 2.32
CA SER A 30 -7.20 -7.78 1.27
C SER A 30 -6.11 -8.79 0.84
N TYR A 31 -5.19 -8.39 -0.03
CA TYR A 31 -4.08 -9.22 -0.46
C TYR A 31 -3.25 -9.72 0.72
N HIS A 32 -2.90 -11.01 0.71
CA HIS A 32 -2.19 -11.67 1.82
C HIS A 32 -0.86 -11.01 2.18
N ILE A 33 -0.18 -10.42 1.19
CA ILE A 33 1.11 -9.77 1.40
C ILE A 33 1.07 -8.67 2.48
N PHE A 34 -0.04 -7.94 2.61
CA PHE A 34 -0.15 -6.90 3.63
C PHE A 34 -0.17 -7.48 5.04
N TYR A 35 -0.93 -8.56 5.25
CA TYR A 35 -1.01 -9.27 6.53
C TYR A 35 0.31 -9.97 6.85
N GLN A 36 0.93 -10.59 5.85
CA GLN A 36 2.24 -11.23 5.94
C GLN A 36 3.32 -10.21 6.34
N LEU A 37 3.37 -9.05 5.68
CA LEU A 37 4.31 -7.99 6.01
C LEU A 37 4.11 -7.46 7.43
N CYS A 38 2.86 -7.22 7.85
CA CYS A 38 2.57 -6.75 9.21
C CYS A 38 2.93 -7.78 10.30
N ALA A 39 2.77 -9.08 10.01
CA ALA A 39 2.99 -10.16 10.98
C ALA A 39 4.43 -10.68 11.02
N GLY A 40 5.12 -10.69 9.87
CA GLY A 40 6.39 -11.40 9.70
C GLY A 40 7.62 -10.53 9.47
N ALA A 41 7.46 -9.22 9.24
CA ALA A 41 8.61 -8.35 9.02
C ALA A 41 9.56 -8.35 10.24
N PRO A 42 10.88 -8.53 10.05
CA PRO A 42 11.84 -8.45 11.14
C PRO A 42 11.84 -7.05 11.76
N SER A 43 12.20 -6.94 13.04
CA SER A 43 12.13 -5.67 13.79
C SER A 43 12.83 -4.51 13.08
N THR A 44 14.01 -4.76 12.50
CA THR A 44 14.77 -3.75 11.74
C THR A 44 14.01 -3.21 10.53
N LEU A 45 13.35 -4.10 9.77
CA LEU A 45 12.50 -3.69 8.64
C LEU A 45 11.24 -3.00 9.15
N ARG A 46 10.64 -3.51 10.22
CA ARG A 46 9.45 -2.94 10.85
C ARG A 46 9.67 -1.48 11.27
N ASP A 47 10.78 -1.20 11.93
CA ASP A 47 11.16 0.14 12.38
C ASP A 47 11.45 1.06 11.18
N ARG A 48 12.18 0.55 10.18
CA ARG A 48 12.44 1.30 8.94
C ARG A 48 11.17 1.67 8.20
N LEU A 49 10.19 0.77 8.14
CA LEU A 49 8.92 0.97 7.46
C LEU A 49 7.88 1.71 8.31
N ASN A 50 8.15 1.93 9.61
CA ASN A 50 7.16 2.34 10.60
C ASN A 50 5.91 1.43 10.52
N LEU A 51 6.08 0.11 10.55
CA LEU A 51 4.95 -0.81 10.39
C LEU A 51 4.15 -0.96 11.68
N LYS A 52 2.82 -0.89 11.54
CA LYS A 52 1.85 -1.15 12.60
C LYS A 52 1.25 -2.55 12.47
N MET A 53 0.46 -2.96 13.46
CA MET A 53 -0.32 -4.19 13.33
C MET A 53 -1.37 -4.05 12.22
N ALA A 54 -1.75 -5.15 11.58
CA ALA A 54 -2.70 -5.12 10.47
C ALA A 54 -4.03 -4.42 10.83
N GLY A 55 -4.52 -4.60 12.07
CA GLY A 55 -5.77 -3.97 12.54
C GLY A 55 -5.71 -2.44 12.68
N GLU A 56 -4.52 -1.84 12.67
CA GLU A 56 -4.32 -0.39 12.77
C GLU A 56 -4.39 0.30 11.39
N TYR A 57 -4.47 -0.47 10.30
CA TYR A 57 -4.59 0.05 8.94
C TYR A 57 -6.05 0.02 8.47
N LYS A 58 -6.58 1.19 8.07
CA LYS A 58 -7.95 1.38 7.55
C LYS A 58 -8.23 0.54 6.31
N TYR A 59 -7.23 0.18 5.53
CA TYR A 59 -7.37 -0.70 4.36
C TYR A 59 -7.48 -2.18 4.71
N LEU A 60 -7.04 -2.60 5.90
CA LEU A 60 -7.02 -4.01 6.29
C LEU A 60 -8.11 -4.37 7.32
N ASN A 61 -8.67 -3.39 8.03
CA ASN A 61 -9.58 -3.61 9.14
C ASN A 61 -11.08 -3.42 8.81
N GLN A 62 -11.43 -3.21 7.54
CA GLN A 62 -12.82 -2.90 7.12
C GLN A 62 -13.79 -4.08 7.25
N SER A 63 -13.31 -5.31 7.18
CA SER A 63 -14.12 -6.53 7.14
C SER A 63 -14.04 -7.38 8.41
N GLU A 64 -13.38 -6.87 9.47
CA GLU A 64 -13.06 -7.57 10.73
C GLU A 64 -12.30 -8.92 10.56
N CYS A 65 -11.98 -9.32 9.33
CA CYS A 65 -11.31 -10.56 8.97
C CYS A 65 -9.79 -10.33 8.87
N LEU A 66 -9.12 -10.24 10.02
CA LEU A 66 -7.65 -10.05 10.05
C LEU A 66 -6.89 -11.38 9.99
N VAL A 67 -7.46 -12.44 10.55
CA VAL A 67 -6.82 -13.75 10.71
C VAL A 67 -7.64 -14.81 9.98
N ILE A 68 -6.96 -15.69 9.24
CA ILE A 68 -7.57 -16.89 8.66
C ILE A 68 -7.16 -18.10 9.49
N SER A 69 -8.14 -18.91 9.90
CA SER A 69 -7.86 -20.14 10.66
C SER A 69 -6.90 -21.06 9.91
N GLY A 70 -5.85 -21.51 10.60
CA GLY A 70 -4.82 -22.38 10.04
C GLY A 70 -3.77 -21.67 9.15
N VAL A 71 -3.81 -20.34 9.04
CA VAL A 71 -2.81 -19.56 8.30
C VAL A 71 -1.94 -18.78 9.27
N ASP A 72 -0.64 -19.04 9.21
CA ASP A 72 0.39 -18.25 9.89
C ASP A 72 0.99 -17.25 8.88
N ASP A 73 0.50 -16.01 8.91
CA ASP A 73 0.95 -14.95 8.01
C ASP A 73 2.44 -14.60 8.23
N GLY A 74 2.98 -14.74 9.44
CA GLY A 74 4.40 -14.53 9.73
C GLY A 74 5.29 -15.59 9.08
N MET A 75 4.93 -16.87 9.22
CA MET A 75 5.62 -17.96 8.52
C MET A 75 5.52 -17.82 7.00
N LYS A 76 4.37 -17.36 6.49
CA LYS A 76 4.19 -17.11 5.05
C LYS A 76 5.07 -15.98 4.54
N PHE A 77 5.29 -14.92 5.34
CA PHE A 77 6.24 -13.87 5.01
C PHE A 77 7.67 -14.41 4.90
N HIS A 78 8.11 -15.23 5.87
CA HIS A 78 9.46 -15.81 5.81
C HIS A 78 9.67 -16.66 4.55
N LYS A 79 8.67 -17.49 4.20
CA LYS A 79 8.70 -18.27 2.94
C LYS A 79 8.73 -17.38 1.70
N LEU A 80 8.11 -16.21 1.74
CA LEU A 80 8.19 -15.24 0.66
C LEU A 80 9.61 -14.68 0.53
N GLU A 81 10.24 -14.27 1.64
CA GLU A 81 11.63 -13.79 1.62
C GLU A 81 12.58 -14.86 1.07
N GLU A 82 12.44 -16.11 1.53
CA GLU A 82 13.19 -17.25 0.99
C GLU A 82 12.98 -17.42 -0.52
N ALA A 83 11.72 -17.31 -0.99
CA ALA A 83 11.40 -17.43 -2.40
C ALA A 83 12.02 -16.29 -3.23
N LEU A 84 12.00 -15.06 -2.73
CA LEU A 84 12.63 -13.89 -3.36
C LEU A 84 14.16 -14.06 -3.45
N ASP A 85 14.77 -14.66 -2.43
CA ASP A 85 16.20 -14.99 -2.42
C ASP A 85 16.56 -16.09 -3.41
N ILE A 86 15.74 -17.12 -3.53
CA ILE A 86 15.92 -18.22 -4.50
C ILE A 86 15.91 -17.69 -5.93
N VAL A 87 15.02 -16.75 -6.24
CA VAL A 87 14.97 -16.11 -7.57
C VAL A 87 15.97 -14.96 -7.73
N GLN A 88 16.86 -14.78 -6.75
CA GLN A 88 17.99 -13.84 -6.76
C GLN A 88 17.56 -12.36 -6.89
N ILE A 89 16.41 -11.98 -6.31
CA ILE A 89 16.06 -10.56 -6.17
C ILE A 89 16.95 -9.97 -5.08
N ARG A 90 17.61 -8.85 -5.39
CA ARG A 90 18.52 -8.17 -4.45
C ARG A 90 17.76 -7.71 -3.21
N LYS A 91 18.42 -7.77 -2.05
CA LYS A 91 17.81 -7.32 -0.79
C LYS A 91 17.34 -5.87 -0.85
N GLU A 92 18.07 -4.98 -1.53
CA GLU A 92 17.61 -3.59 -1.70
C GLU A 92 16.30 -3.50 -2.49
N ASP A 93 16.11 -4.31 -3.53
CA ASP A 93 14.89 -4.32 -4.34
C ASP A 93 13.71 -4.92 -3.55
N GLN A 94 13.95 -5.97 -2.76
CA GLN A 94 12.94 -6.54 -1.86
C GLN A 94 12.46 -5.49 -0.84
N GLU A 95 13.41 -4.79 -0.21
CA GLU A 95 13.10 -3.74 0.76
C GLU A 95 12.34 -2.57 0.12
N GLN A 96 12.69 -2.18 -1.11
CA GLN A 96 11.93 -1.15 -1.85
C GLN A 96 10.50 -1.63 -2.15
N ALA A 97 10.32 -2.89 -2.53
CA ALA A 97 8.98 -3.46 -2.72
C ALA A 97 8.17 -3.45 -1.42
N PHE A 98 8.76 -3.84 -0.30
CA PHE A 98 8.11 -3.77 1.02
C PHE A 98 7.83 -2.33 1.45
N ALA A 99 8.71 -1.38 1.12
CA ALA A 99 8.47 0.04 1.36
C ALA A 99 7.29 0.58 0.55
N MET A 100 7.13 0.19 -0.71
CA MET A 100 5.96 0.54 -1.51
C MET A 100 4.67 -0.04 -0.91
N LEU A 101 4.69 -1.30 -0.46
CA LEU A 101 3.53 -1.92 0.21
C LEU A 101 3.16 -1.20 1.50
N ALA A 102 4.15 -0.87 2.34
CA ALA A 102 3.93 -0.09 3.56
C ALA A 102 3.41 1.32 3.25
N ALA A 103 3.90 1.97 2.19
CA ALA A 103 3.42 3.27 1.76
C ALA A 103 1.93 3.24 1.40
N VAL A 104 1.47 2.19 0.70
CA VAL A 104 0.05 2.00 0.38
C VAL A 104 -0.81 1.91 1.65
N LEU A 105 -0.36 1.16 2.65
CA LEU A 105 -1.05 1.06 3.94
C LEU A 105 -1.11 2.40 4.66
N TRP A 106 -0.01 3.14 4.66
CA TRP A 106 0.07 4.47 5.27
C TRP A 106 -0.80 5.51 4.57
N LEU A 107 -0.84 5.49 3.23
CA LEU A 107 -1.72 6.35 2.43
C LEU A 107 -3.19 6.12 2.80
N GLY A 108 -3.59 4.86 3.01
CA GLY A 108 -4.95 4.52 3.45
C GLY A 108 -5.32 5.04 4.84
N ASN A 109 -4.33 5.33 5.69
CA ASN A 109 -4.56 5.87 7.02
C ASN A 109 -4.68 7.39 7.07
N ILE A 110 -4.26 8.11 6.01
CA ILE A 110 -4.33 9.57 5.94
C ILE A 110 -5.77 10.02 6.19
N SER A 111 -5.91 11.01 7.06
CA SER A 111 -7.20 11.61 7.38
C SER A 111 -7.33 12.96 6.66
N PHE A 112 -8.54 13.28 6.23
CA PHE A 112 -8.84 14.51 5.49
C PHE A 112 -9.82 15.35 6.31
N GLN A 113 -9.64 16.67 6.26
CA GLN A 113 -10.57 17.63 6.83
C GLN A 113 -11.17 18.53 5.74
N VAL A 114 -12.41 18.94 5.92
CA VAL A 114 -13.06 19.94 5.05
C VAL A 114 -12.62 21.33 5.51
N VAL A 115 -12.04 22.12 4.62
CA VAL A 115 -11.49 23.44 4.92
C VAL A 115 -12.43 24.59 4.56
N ASP A 116 -13.41 24.37 3.68
CA ASP A 116 -14.45 25.35 3.36
C ASP A 116 -15.79 24.73 2.93
N ASN A 117 -16.78 25.59 2.70
CA ASN A 117 -18.12 25.18 2.26
C ASN A 117 -18.19 24.78 0.77
N GLU A 118 -17.07 24.80 0.04
CA GLU A 118 -16.97 24.47 -1.39
C GLU A 118 -16.46 23.03 -1.61
N ASN A 119 -16.50 22.19 -0.56
CA ASN A 119 -15.98 20.82 -0.55
C ASN A 119 -14.46 20.71 -0.79
N HIS A 120 -13.69 21.76 -0.51
CA HIS A 120 -12.24 21.60 -0.48
C HIS A 120 -11.83 20.76 0.72
N VAL A 121 -11.06 19.70 0.45
CA VAL A 121 -10.50 18.81 1.46
C VAL A 121 -8.99 18.97 1.53
N GLU A 122 -8.47 18.97 2.75
CA GLU A 122 -7.04 19.01 3.01
C GLU A 122 -6.62 17.77 3.80
N ALA A 123 -5.53 17.14 3.36
CA ALA A 123 -4.91 16.06 4.11
C ALA A 123 -4.30 16.60 5.42
N LEU A 124 -4.61 15.95 6.55
CA LEU A 124 -4.06 16.32 7.84
C LEU A 124 -2.57 15.97 7.90
N ALA A 125 -1.75 16.91 8.38
CA ALA A 125 -0.33 16.69 8.63
C ALA A 125 -0.11 15.80 9.88
N ASP A 126 -0.45 14.51 9.76
CA ASP A 126 -0.40 13.52 10.82
C ASP A 126 0.73 12.48 10.62
N GLU A 127 0.79 11.48 11.51
CA GLU A 127 1.76 10.38 11.41
C GLU A 127 1.65 9.65 10.06
N ALA A 128 0.45 9.52 9.50
CA ALA A 128 0.21 8.76 8.29
C ALA A 128 0.80 9.46 7.07
N VAL A 129 0.59 10.78 6.94
CA VAL A 129 1.22 11.59 5.89
C VAL A 129 2.75 11.54 6.00
N ASN A 130 3.30 11.74 7.19
CA ASN A 130 4.74 11.74 7.39
C ASN A 130 5.38 10.38 7.06
N SER A 131 4.73 9.29 7.47
CA SER A 131 5.18 7.93 7.18
C SER A 131 5.09 7.61 5.70
N ALA A 132 3.98 7.95 5.04
CA ALA A 132 3.80 7.76 3.61
C ALA A 132 4.84 8.55 2.80
N ALA A 133 5.00 9.86 3.08
CA ALA A 133 5.93 10.75 2.40
C ALA A 133 7.38 10.25 2.48
N ARG A 134 7.81 9.79 3.67
CA ARG A 134 9.13 9.20 3.87
C ARG A 134 9.35 7.95 3.01
N LEU A 135 8.35 7.07 2.90
CA LEU A 135 8.47 5.82 2.16
C LEU A 135 8.45 6.01 0.64
N ILE A 136 7.73 7.03 0.15
CA ILE A 136 7.71 7.39 -1.29
C ILE A 136 8.79 8.42 -1.65
N ASN A 137 9.66 8.79 -0.71
CA ASN A 137 10.76 9.73 -0.88
C ASN A 137 10.35 11.13 -1.36
N CYS A 138 9.27 11.69 -0.80
CA CYS A 138 8.85 13.07 -1.04
C CYS A 138 8.70 13.85 0.28
N SER A 139 8.49 15.16 0.18
CA SER A 139 8.15 15.95 1.38
C SER A 139 6.69 15.72 1.78
N ALA A 140 6.40 15.83 3.07
CA ALA A 140 5.03 15.75 3.58
C ALA A 140 4.15 16.88 2.99
N GLN A 141 4.74 18.06 2.77
CA GLN A 141 4.06 19.20 2.17
C GLN A 141 3.67 18.93 0.71
N ASP A 142 4.57 18.36 -0.08
CA ASP A 142 4.27 17.97 -1.46
C ASP A 142 3.18 16.91 -1.52
N LEU A 143 3.20 15.95 -0.59
CA LEU A 143 2.18 14.91 -0.50
C LEU A 143 0.81 15.49 -0.11
N ILE A 144 0.75 16.37 0.89
CA ILE A 144 -0.50 17.04 1.29
C ILE A 144 -1.05 17.85 0.12
N LEU A 145 -0.20 18.64 -0.53
CA LEU A 145 -0.60 19.44 -1.69
C LEU A 145 -1.13 18.54 -2.81
N ALA A 146 -0.44 17.45 -3.13
CA ALA A 146 -0.86 16.50 -4.16
C ALA A 146 -2.20 15.82 -3.83
N LEU A 147 -2.45 15.48 -2.56
CA LEU A 147 -3.69 14.84 -2.12
C LEU A 147 -4.86 15.82 -1.97
N SER A 148 -4.59 17.12 -1.79
CA SER A 148 -5.59 18.15 -1.53
C SER A 148 -5.93 18.99 -2.77
N THR A 149 -5.16 18.87 -3.85
CA THR A 149 -5.39 19.62 -5.09
C THR A 149 -6.01 18.77 -6.18
N HIS A 150 -7.14 19.23 -6.71
CA HIS A 150 -7.76 18.64 -7.89
C HIS A 150 -7.38 19.44 -9.15
N LYS A 151 -6.28 19.07 -9.82
CA LYS A 151 -5.90 19.72 -11.10
C LYS A 151 -6.73 19.17 -12.26
N ILE A 152 -7.83 19.84 -12.59
CA ILE A 152 -8.56 19.60 -13.85
C ILE A 152 -7.85 20.38 -14.95
N GLN A 153 -7.14 19.69 -15.84
CA GLN A 153 -6.72 20.31 -17.09
C GLN A 153 -7.87 20.19 -18.09
N ALA A 154 -8.74 21.21 -18.09
CA ALA A 154 -9.72 21.40 -19.16
C ALA A 154 -8.95 21.79 -20.44
N GLY A 155 -9.23 21.10 -21.54
CA GLY A 155 -8.49 21.24 -22.79
C GLY A 155 -8.72 22.58 -23.50
N LYS A 156 -7.59 23.14 -23.99
CA LYS A 156 -7.41 24.12 -25.08
C LYS A 156 -8.26 25.40 -25.07
N ASP A 157 -7.61 26.51 -24.71
CA ASP A 157 -7.75 27.77 -25.45
C ASP A 157 -6.36 28.26 -25.86
N SER A 158 -6.00 27.96 -27.11
CA SER A 158 -4.96 28.67 -27.83
C SER A 158 -5.64 29.83 -28.56
N TYR A 159 -5.21 31.05 -28.30
CA TYR A 159 -5.35 32.17 -29.23
C TYR A 159 -3.95 32.66 -29.60
#